data_AF-A0A3C2AE73-F1
#
_entry.id   AF-A0A3C2AE73-F1
#
_cell.length_a   1.000
_cell.length_b   1.000
_cell.length_c   1.000
_cell.angle_alpha   90.00
_cell.angle_beta   90.00
_cell.angle_gamma   90.00
#
_symmetry.space_group_name_H-M   'P 1'
#
loop_
_entity.id
_entity.type
_entity.pdbx_description
1 polymer ?
#
loop_
_entity_poly.entity_id
_entity_poly.type
_entity_poly.pdbx_seq_one_letter_code
_entity_poly.pdbx_strand_id
1 'polypeptide(L)'
;MPLEVDIGIGWDWEYDRNFISILDLECNRRGLQSYLVYPHNLDETIGKLSSGELIFKMFLDRASESDSRFIPLIKLLKKKEVIFVNDHALSAIANDKSIMHLEFLTNGLYVPYTIILSSYEEDPQFDESDIHSIGTPFIVKPADGGGGRGVVLGVKTPYE
;
A
#
# COMPACT_ATOMS: atom_id res chain seq x y z
N MET A 1 -1.33 33.16 10.69
CA MET A 1 -1.88 31.95 11.35
C MET A 1 -1.62 30.79 10.41
N PRO A 2 -1.20 29.61 10.92
CA PRO A 2 -0.99 28.44 10.07
C PRO A 2 -2.31 28.00 9.42
N LEU A 3 -2.24 27.44 8.21
CA LEU A 3 -3.36 26.73 7.62
C LEU A 3 -3.45 25.36 8.27
N GLU A 4 -4.51 25.15 9.05
CA GLU A 4 -4.81 23.83 9.62
C GLU A 4 -5.71 23.05 8.67
N VAL A 5 -5.30 21.81 8.39
CA VAL A 5 -6.01 20.89 7.51
C VAL A 5 -6.32 19.63 8.31
N ASP A 6 -7.58 19.20 8.25
CA ASP A 6 -8.02 17.99 8.94
C ASP A 6 -7.43 16.74 8.29
N ILE A 7 -7.40 16.68 6.95
CA ILE A 7 -6.82 15.56 6.19
C ILE A 7 -5.97 16.01 5.00
N GLY A 8 -4.67 15.70 5.05
CA GLY A 8 -3.81 15.72 3.87
C GLY A 8 -3.92 14.41 3.10
N ILE A 9 -3.87 14.47 1.77
CA ILE A 9 -4.03 13.30 0.90
C ILE A 9 -2.93 13.29 -0.15
N GLY A 10 -1.95 12.40 -0.02
CA GLY A 10 -0.91 12.20 -1.03
C GLY A 10 -1.35 11.18 -2.06
N TRP A 11 -1.32 11.54 -3.34
CA TRP A 11 -1.67 10.64 -4.43
C TRP A 11 -0.94 11.00 -5.73
N ASP A 12 -0.61 9.99 -6.53
CA ASP A 12 0.10 10.11 -7.81
C ASP A 12 -0.56 9.31 -8.96
N TRP A 13 -1.43 8.36 -8.63
CA TRP A 13 -2.00 7.42 -9.59
C TRP A 13 -3.32 7.90 -10.19
N GLU A 14 -3.42 7.89 -11.52
CA GLU A 14 -4.59 8.43 -12.23
C GLU A 14 -5.90 7.67 -11.96
N TYR A 15 -5.82 6.38 -11.64
CA TYR A 15 -6.99 5.54 -11.37
C TYR A 15 -7.63 5.84 -10.01
N ASP A 16 -6.89 6.46 -9.09
CA ASP A 16 -7.41 6.91 -7.80
C ASP A 16 -8.19 8.23 -7.94
N ARG A 17 -8.16 8.91 -9.09
CA ARG A 17 -8.77 10.25 -9.29
C ARG A 17 -10.20 10.35 -8.79
N ASN A 18 -11.06 9.38 -9.13
CA ASN A 18 -12.47 9.41 -8.73
C ASN A 18 -12.61 9.22 -7.21
N PHE A 19 -11.83 8.32 -6.63
CA PHE A 19 -11.80 8.09 -5.18
C PHE A 19 -11.36 9.36 -4.43
N ILE A 20 -10.25 9.98 -4.86
CA ILE A 20 -9.72 11.20 -4.25
C ILE A 20 -10.71 12.37 -4.39
N SER A 21 -11.34 12.51 -5.56
CA SER A 21 -12.33 13.57 -5.81
C SER A 21 -13.57 13.41 -4.92
N ILE A 22 -14.05 12.18 -4.74
CA ILE A 22 -15.18 11.90 -3.84
C ILE A 22 -14.77 12.17 -2.38
N LEU A 23 -13.58 11.75 -1.97
CA LEU A 23 -13.09 11.97 -0.62
C LEU A 23 -12.98 13.46 -0.28
N ASP A 24 -12.38 14.25 -1.18
CA ASP A 24 -12.28 15.71 -1.06
C ASP A 24 -13.65 16.39 -1.01
N LEU A 25 -14.58 16.00 -1.89
CA LEU A 25 -15.96 16.49 -1.88
C LEU A 25 -16.66 16.18 -0.55
N GLU A 26 -16.52 14.96 -0.05
CA GLU A 26 -17.16 14.50 1.17
C GLU A 26 -16.56 15.15 2.43
N CYS A 27 -15.26 15.48 2.43
CA CYS A 27 -14.65 16.34 3.45
C CYS A 27 -15.30 17.72 3.47
N ASN A 28 -15.36 18.40 2.32
CA ASN A 28 -15.98 19.72 2.20
C ASN A 28 -17.44 19.71 2.65
N ARG A 29 -18.24 18.70 2.26
CA ARG A 29 -19.64 18.55 2.68
C ARG A 29 -19.83 18.39 4.19
N ARG A 30 -18.81 17.93 4.91
CA ARG A 30 -18.81 17.79 6.38
C ARG A 30 -18.15 18.98 7.09
N GLY A 31 -17.74 20.00 6.35
CA GLY A 31 -17.01 21.14 6.89
C GLY A 31 -15.59 20.81 7.32
N LEU A 32 -15.01 19.74 6.79
CA LEU A 32 -13.61 19.34 7.02
C LEU A 32 -12.73 19.95 5.94
N GLN A 33 -11.56 20.43 6.34
CA GLN A 33 -10.55 20.94 5.43
C GLN A 33 -9.67 19.79 4.94
N SER A 34 -9.71 19.51 3.63
CA SER A 34 -8.81 18.59 2.94
C SER A 34 -7.69 19.35 2.20
N TYR A 35 -6.56 18.69 1.97
CA TYR A 35 -5.45 19.20 1.15
C TYR A 35 -4.87 18.08 0.28
N LEU A 36 -4.89 18.27 -1.03
CA LEU A 36 -4.39 17.30 -1.99
C LEU A 36 -2.90 17.56 -2.29
N VAL A 37 -2.07 16.56 -2.05
CA VAL A 37 -0.64 16.57 -2.38
C VAL A 37 -0.42 15.76 -3.65
N TYR A 38 -0.06 16.47 -4.70
CA TYR A 38 0.29 15.95 -6.02
C TYR A 38 1.81 15.91 -6.18
N PRO A 39 2.33 15.14 -7.16
CA PRO A 39 3.76 15.19 -7.48
C PRO A 39 4.29 16.60 -7.79
N HIS A 40 3.46 17.48 -8.39
CA HIS A 40 3.89 18.82 -8.80
C HIS A 40 3.89 19.85 -7.67
N ASN A 41 3.16 19.63 -6.57
CA ASN A 41 3.11 20.54 -5.41
C ASN A 41 3.80 19.97 -4.16
N LEU A 42 4.45 18.81 -4.30
CA LEU A 42 5.05 18.05 -3.21
C LEU A 42 6.13 18.86 -2.47
N ASP A 43 7.09 19.43 -3.21
CA ASP A 43 8.21 20.18 -2.62
C ASP A 43 7.72 21.44 -1.89
N GLU A 44 6.76 22.16 -2.48
CA GLU A 44 6.12 23.32 -1.85
C GLU A 44 5.39 22.91 -0.56
N THR A 45 4.66 21.80 -0.60
CA THR A 45 3.91 21.27 0.54
C THR A 45 4.86 20.89 1.68
N ILE A 46 5.98 20.22 1.38
CA ILE A 46 7.03 19.89 2.36
C ILE A 46 7.61 21.18 2.96
N GLY A 47 7.85 22.21 2.14
CA GLY A 47 8.32 23.52 2.60
C GLY A 47 7.36 24.15 3.62
N LYS A 48 6.07 24.23 3.29
CA LYS A 48 5.03 24.80 4.17
C LYS A 48 4.83 24.01 5.46
N LEU A 49 4.88 22.67 5.39
CA LEU A 49 4.83 21.83 6.58
C LEU A 49 6.07 22.04 7.47
N SER A 50 7.24 22.20 6.86
CA SER A 50 8.50 22.40 7.58
C SER A 50 8.55 23.76 8.28
N SER A 51 8.08 24.83 7.64
CA SER A 51 8.00 26.18 8.22
C SER A 51 6.86 26.34 9.23
N GLY A 52 5.91 25.40 9.25
CA GLY A 52 4.72 25.45 10.11
C GLY A 52 3.62 26.35 9.55
N GLU A 53 3.72 26.78 8.29
CA GLU A 53 2.64 27.47 7.58
C GLU A 53 1.45 26.56 7.27
N LEU A 54 1.71 25.26 7.18
CA LEU A 54 0.71 24.20 6.96
C LEU A 54 0.82 23.16 8.06
N ILE A 55 -0.32 22.70 8.57
CA ILE A 55 -0.41 21.66 9.59
C ILE A 55 -1.46 20.65 9.16
N PHE A 56 -1.10 19.37 9.16
CA PHE A 56 -2.03 18.26 8.93
C PHE A 56 -2.35 17.57 10.25
N LYS A 57 -3.64 17.32 10.53
CA LYS A 57 -4.05 16.47 11.66
C LYS A 57 -3.95 14.99 11.29
N MET A 58 -4.40 14.65 10.08
CA MET A 58 -4.35 13.31 9.53
C MET A 58 -3.74 13.32 8.12
N PHE A 59 -3.17 12.19 7.70
CA PHE A 59 -2.64 12.00 6.37
C PHE A 59 -3.04 10.64 5.79
N LEU A 60 -3.63 10.65 4.60
CA LEU A 60 -3.87 9.47 3.79
C LEU A 60 -2.79 9.37 2.72
N ASP A 61 -1.98 8.31 2.79
CA ASP A 61 -0.96 8.04 1.78
C ASP A 61 -1.44 7.04 0.73
N ARG A 62 -1.51 7.51 -0.51
CA ARG A 62 -1.81 6.72 -1.71
C ARG A 62 -0.71 6.82 -2.76
N ALA A 63 0.44 7.42 -2.44
CA ALA A 63 1.49 7.73 -3.41
C ALA A 63 2.84 7.09 -3.10
N SER A 64 3.24 6.95 -1.84
CA SER A 64 4.65 6.59 -1.56
C SER A 64 5.05 5.17 -1.97
N GLU A 65 4.07 4.29 -2.20
CA GLU A 65 4.31 2.95 -2.74
C GLU A 65 4.74 2.96 -4.20
N SER A 66 4.18 3.86 -5.01
CA SER A 66 4.48 4.01 -6.43
C SER A 66 5.53 5.08 -6.72
N ASP A 67 5.63 6.11 -5.88
CA ASP A 67 6.51 7.25 -6.06
C ASP A 67 7.31 7.56 -4.79
N SER A 68 8.58 7.13 -4.81
CA SER A 68 9.51 7.31 -3.70
C SER A 68 9.81 8.78 -3.36
N ARG A 69 9.45 9.73 -4.24
CA ARG A 69 9.56 11.17 -3.94
C ARG A 69 8.71 11.57 -2.75
N PHE A 70 7.64 10.84 -2.42
CA PHE A 70 6.79 11.13 -1.25
C PHE A 70 7.41 10.72 0.09
N ILE A 71 8.45 9.87 0.10
CA ILE A 71 9.07 9.37 1.34
C ILE A 71 9.55 10.48 2.31
N PRO A 72 10.17 11.59 1.85
CA PRO A 72 10.52 12.72 2.71
C PRO A 72 9.30 13.36 3.39
N LEU A 73 8.15 13.47 2.70
CA LEU A 73 6.90 13.98 3.28
C LEU A 73 6.43 13.05 4.41
N ILE A 74 6.41 11.74 4.17
CA ILE A 74 6.01 10.74 5.19
C ILE A 74 6.91 10.86 6.43
N LYS A 75 8.23 10.94 6.24
CA LYS A 75 9.19 11.11 7.34
C LYS A 75 8.96 12.41 8.11
N LEU A 76 8.65 13.51 7.42
CA LEU A 76 8.34 14.79 8.05
C LEU A 76 7.06 14.72 8.90
N LEU A 77 5.99 14.15 8.35
CA LEU A 77 4.70 14.03 9.02
C LEU A 77 4.77 13.11 10.25
N LYS A 78 5.52 12.00 10.17
CA LYS A 78 5.79 11.14 11.34
C LYS A 78 6.49 11.89 12.47
N LYS A 79 7.48 12.73 12.16
CA LYS A 79 8.17 13.57 13.17
C LYS A 79 7.26 14.62 13.81
N LYS A 80 6.18 15.00 13.12
CA LYS A 80 5.16 15.94 13.58
C LYS A 80 3.96 15.25 14.24
N GLU A 81 4.05 13.94 14.47
CA GLU A 81 3.01 13.14 15.13
C GLU A 81 1.64 13.19 14.43
N VAL A 82 1.66 13.37 13.09
CA VAL A 82 0.44 13.31 12.27
C VAL A 82 -0.11 11.90 12.26
N ILE A 83 -1.44 11.77 12.36
CA ILE A 83 -2.12 10.47 12.33
C ILE A 83 -2.19 9.96 10.89
N PHE A 84 -1.74 8.74 10.64
CA PHE A 84 -1.79 8.14 9.31
C PHE A 84 -3.01 7.25 9.10
N VAL A 85 -3.56 7.31 7.89
CA VAL A 85 -4.57 6.36 7.38
C VAL A 85 -3.98 5.73 6.11
N ASN A 86 -3.56 4.48 6.10
CA ASN A 86 -3.31 3.61 7.25
C ASN A 86 -1.91 3.84 7.81
N ASP A 87 -1.62 3.31 9.00
CA ASP A 87 -0.24 3.28 9.49
C ASP A 87 0.67 2.57 8.46
N HIS A 88 1.83 3.16 8.20
CA HIS A 88 2.76 2.67 7.19
C HIS A 88 3.32 1.29 7.47
N ALA A 89 3.65 0.99 8.74
CA ALA A 89 4.23 -0.30 9.10
C ALA A 89 3.16 -1.40 8.96
N LEU A 90 1.93 -1.10 9.39
CA LEU A 90 0.81 -2.01 9.19
C LEU A 90 0.45 -2.20 7.71
N SER A 91 0.55 -1.14 6.91
CA SER A 91 0.29 -1.20 5.46
C SER A 91 1.29 -2.12 4.75
N ALA A 92 2.58 -1.99 5.07
CA ALA A 92 3.62 -2.86 4.50
C ALA A 92 3.36 -4.34 4.82
N ILE A 93 2.97 -4.65 6.05
CA ILE A 93 2.60 -6.02 6.45
C ILE A 93 1.35 -6.49 5.69
N ALA A 94 0.32 -5.65 5.62
CA ALA A 94 -0.95 -5.99 4.97
C ALA A 94 -0.81 -6.23 3.45
N ASN A 95 0.18 -5.61 2.81
CA ASN A 95 0.44 -5.76 1.38
C ASN A 95 1.22 -7.03 1.04
N ASP A 96 1.96 -7.58 1.99
CA ASP A 96 2.65 -8.86 1.85
C ASP A 96 1.66 -10.03 2.02
N LYS A 97 1.30 -10.65 0.90
CA LYS A 97 0.36 -11.78 0.86
C LYS A 97 0.90 -13.02 1.54
N SER A 98 2.22 -13.19 1.65
CA SER A 98 2.80 -14.35 2.34
C SER A 98 2.64 -14.21 3.85
N ILE A 99 2.90 -13.02 4.40
CA ILE A 99 2.68 -12.71 5.82
C ILE A 99 1.19 -12.79 6.13
N MET A 100 0.35 -12.11 5.34
CA MET A 100 -1.10 -12.12 5.58
C MET A 100 -1.73 -13.50 5.45
N HIS A 101 -1.18 -14.38 4.60
CA HIS A 101 -1.61 -15.77 4.52
C HIS A 101 -1.43 -16.51 5.85
N LEU A 102 -0.25 -16.35 6.46
CA LEU A 102 0.05 -16.94 7.76
C LEU A 102 -0.79 -16.30 8.88
N GLU A 103 -0.93 -14.97 8.90
CA GLU A 103 -1.78 -14.26 9.87
C GLU A 103 -3.24 -14.73 9.83
N PHE A 104 -3.80 -14.92 8.64
CA PHE A 104 -5.16 -15.46 8.51
C PHE A 104 -5.26 -16.88 9.03
N LEU A 105 -4.32 -17.76 8.64
CA LEU A 105 -4.32 -19.15 9.07
C LEU A 105 -4.17 -19.28 10.60
N THR A 106 -3.26 -18.53 11.22
CA THR A 106 -3.01 -18.57 12.68
C THR A 106 -4.19 -18.03 13.48
N ASN A 107 -4.98 -17.13 12.90
CA ASN A 107 -6.20 -16.58 13.50
C ASN A 107 -7.48 -17.37 13.11
N GLY A 108 -7.34 -18.56 12.54
CA GLY A 108 -8.47 -19.47 12.26
C GLY A 108 -9.32 -19.08 11.06
N LEU A 109 -8.83 -18.17 10.22
CA LEU A 109 -9.48 -17.85 8.94
C LEU A 109 -9.08 -18.89 7.89
N TYR A 110 -10.08 -19.38 7.17
CA TYR A 110 -9.83 -20.28 6.06
C TYR A 110 -9.16 -19.53 4.90
N VAL A 111 -8.03 -20.07 4.43
CA VAL A 111 -7.29 -19.58 3.27
C VAL A 111 -7.08 -20.71 2.27
N PRO A 112 -6.98 -20.43 0.95
CA PRO A 112 -6.69 -21.47 -0.04
C PRO A 112 -5.35 -22.15 0.26
N TYR A 113 -5.25 -23.47 0.12
CA TYR A 113 -3.97 -24.17 0.30
C TYR A 113 -2.89 -23.52 -0.58
N THR A 114 -1.82 -23.04 0.06
CA THR A 114 -0.78 -22.22 -0.57
C THR A 114 0.58 -22.71 -0.10
N ILE A 115 1.51 -22.84 -1.04
CA ILE A 115 2.93 -23.03 -0.73
C ILE A 115 3.61 -21.69 -0.94
N ILE A 116 4.32 -21.23 0.09
CA ILE A 116 5.09 -19.99 0.06
C ILE A 116 6.53 -20.38 -0.27
N LEU A 117 7.05 -19.82 -1.36
CA LEU A 117 8.42 -20.04 -1.81
C LEU A 117 9.25 -18.79 -1.56
N SER A 118 10.53 -18.99 -1.23
CA SER A 118 11.51 -17.92 -1.20
C SER A 118 11.73 -17.33 -2.59
N SER A 119 12.27 -16.11 -2.63
CA SER A 119 12.70 -15.53 -3.90
C SER A 119 13.85 -16.34 -4.50
N TYR A 120 13.96 -16.34 -5.84
CA TYR A 120 15.06 -17.03 -6.53
C TYR A 120 16.45 -16.52 -6.11
N GLU A 121 16.56 -15.24 -5.71
CA GLU A 121 17.82 -14.65 -5.23
C GLU A 121 18.24 -15.21 -3.87
N GLU A 122 17.28 -15.53 -3.01
CA GLU A 122 17.51 -16.11 -1.68
C GLU A 122 17.71 -17.63 -1.75
N ASP A 123 16.86 -18.32 -2.53
CA ASP A 123 16.95 -19.74 -2.75
C ASP A 123 16.68 -20.09 -4.23
N PRO A 124 17.74 -20.26 -5.03
CA PRO A 124 17.60 -20.65 -6.43
C PRO A 124 17.29 -22.15 -6.58
N GLN A 125 17.39 -22.94 -5.51
CA GLN A 125 17.10 -24.37 -5.53
C GLN A 125 15.62 -24.60 -5.25
N PHE A 126 14.84 -24.79 -6.31
CA PHE A 126 13.44 -25.17 -6.22
C PHE A 126 13.25 -26.61 -6.71
N ASP A 127 12.68 -27.48 -5.87
CA ASP A 127 12.27 -28.83 -6.26
C ASP A 127 10.80 -28.80 -6.68
N GLU A 128 10.50 -29.16 -7.93
CA GLU A 128 9.13 -29.19 -8.44
C GLU A 128 8.23 -30.16 -7.65
N SER A 129 8.81 -31.16 -6.98
CA SER A 129 8.05 -32.07 -6.13
C SER A 129 7.41 -31.37 -4.92
N ASP A 130 7.94 -30.22 -4.50
CA ASP A 130 7.39 -29.42 -3.41
C ASP A 130 5.97 -28.92 -3.71
N ILE A 131 5.63 -28.70 -4.99
CA ILE A 131 4.33 -28.16 -5.40
C ILE A 131 3.31 -29.22 -5.83
N HIS A 132 3.66 -30.51 -5.81
CA HIS A 132 2.75 -31.59 -6.23
C HIS A 132 1.46 -31.63 -5.42
N SER A 133 1.51 -31.26 -4.13
CA SER A 133 0.36 -31.28 -3.23
C SER A 133 -0.68 -30.19 -3.50
N ILE A 134 -0.35 -29.15 -4.27
CA ILE A 134 -1.28 -28.04 -4.57
C ILE A 134 -2.45 -28.51 -5.45
N GLY A 135 -2.22 -29.51 -6.30
CA GLY A 135 -3.17 -29.91 -7.34
C GLY A 135 -3.17 -28.95 -8.55
N THR A 136 -3.95 -29.27 -9.57
CA THR A 136 -4.02 -28.50 -10.82
C THR A 136 -5.47 -28.30 -11.27
N PRO A 137 -5.82 -27.12 -11.83
CA PRO A 137 -4.96 -25.95 -12.01
C PRO A 137 -4.76 -25.16 -10.70
N PHE A 138 -3.68 -24.39 -10.63
CA PHE A 138 -3.42 -23.47 -9.52
C PHE A 138 -3.02 -22.06 -9.99
N ILE A 139 -2.88 -21.16 -9.02
CA ILE A 139 -2.53 -19.75 -9.21
C ILE A 139 -1.13 -19.51 -8.64
N VAL A 140 -0.27 -18.87 -9.42
CA VAL A 140 1.00 -18.33 -8.94
C VAL A 140 0.86 -16.82 -8.82
N LYS A 141 1.30 -16.25 -7.70
CA LYS A 141 1.25 -14.81 -7.47
C LYS A 141 2.47 -14.35 -6.66
N PRO A 142 2.99 -13.14 -6.92
CA PRO A 142 3.97 -12.52 -6.06
C PRO A 142 3.42 -12.28 -4.64
N ALA A 143 4.28 -12.42 -3.63
CA ALA A 143 3.93 -12.09 -2.24
C ALA A 143 3.57 -10.61 -2.11
N ASP A 144 4.44 -9.73 -2.63
CA ASP A 144 4.22 -8.28 -2.66
C ASP A 144 3.76 -7.78 -4.03
N GLY A 145 3.05 -6.66 -4.06
CA GLY A 145 2.54 -5.99 -5.26
C GLY A 145 1.03 -6.04 -5.43
N GLY A 146 0.50 -5.16 -6.28
CA GLY A 146 -0.93 -4.97 -6.49
C GLY A 146 -1.38 -5.04 -7.95
N GLY A 147 -2.69 -4.92 -8.16
CA GLY A 147 -3.29 -4.82 -9.50
C GLY A 147 -3.18 -6.08 -10.36
N GLY A 148 -2.96 -7.25 -9.74
CA GLY A 148 -2.78 -8.51 -10.46
C GLY A 148 -1.46 -8.64 -11.21
N ARG A 149 -0.52 -7.70 -11.03
CA ARG A 149 0.80 -7.79 -11.66
C ARG A 149 1.54 -9.04 -11.20
N GLY A 150 2.08 -9.79 -12.16
CA GLY A 150 2.78 -11.05 -11.92
C GLY A 150 1.89 -12.25 -11.56
N VAL A 151 0.57 -12.08 -11.51
CA VAL A 151 -0.35 -13.21 -11.27
C VAL A 151 -0.45 -14.06 -12.53
N VAL A 152 -0.22 -15.36 -12.37
CA VAL A 152 -0.38 -16.38 -13.42
C VAL A 152 -1.53 -17.30 -13.02
N LEU A 153 -2.51 -17.43 -13.92
CA LEU A 153 -3.69 -18.26 -13.71
C LEU A 153 -3.57 -19.56 -14.51
N GLY A 154 -4.20 -20.63 -14.02
CA GLY A 154 -4.31 -21.87 -14.77
C GLY A 154 -3.00 -22.64 -14.89
N VAL A 155 -2.08 -22.47 -13.93
CA VAL A 155 -0.81 -23.19 -13.91
C VAL A 155 -1.10 -24.67 -13.69
N LYS A 156 -0.40 -25.52 -14.45
CA LYS A 156 -0.51 -26.98 -14.37
C LYS A 156 0.86 -27.55 -14.03
N THR A 157 0.87 -28.63 -13.25
CA THR A 157 2.07 -29.44 -13.06
C THR A 157 2.29 -30.34 -14.28
N PRO A 158 3.54 -30.69 -14.64
CA PRO A 158 3.84 -31.53 -15.80
C PRO A 158 3.51 -33.02 -15.60
N TYR A 159 2.96 -33.40 -14.44
CA TYR A 159 2.68 -34.79 -14.06
C TYR A 159 1.22 -35.20 -14.33
N GLU A 160 0.48 -34.40 -15.11
CA GLU A 160 -0.81 -34.74 -15.72
C GLU A 160 -0.75 -34.76 -17.26
#